data_AF-A0A7C0YDX7-F1
#
_entry.id   AF-A0A7C0YDX7-F1
#
_cell.length_a   1.000
_cell.length_b   1.000
_cell.length_c   1.000
_cell.angle_alpha   90.00
_cell.angle_beta   90.00
_cell.angle_gamma   90.00
#
_symmetry.space_group_name_H-M   'P 1'
#
loop_
_entity.id
_entity.type
_entity.pdbx_description
1 polymer ?
#
loop_
_entity_poly.entity_id
_entity_poly.type
_entity_poly.pdbx_seq_one_letter_code
_entity_poly.pdbx_strand_id
1 'polypeptide(L)'
;MTSDLNERLVNKTNEEIADALVQGFIRYAENPTIPKKDKIIERWLQNSVPHAHILLGLSVFLRRSTGMSVPDEALPNCLAAVVTLLYAGDKIPGYEDTLLAWLLHEVQQHPNVVKSVLMELWVVGAENKDGDLPCFYKISHNSDFQPFLASLSADILKAGINEHYDTVRRLVSLLIFHDQHSVIEIGENELAQGELSAELRVIWSTALFVINPSKYLDLWRTIIEVEEPVLWNAIEVIKGDRYGTKGIVSLTTAQRAEIVTVLGQRFPNVGHPSAGGRSSQKPWEATEFIANQISLLAADGSADAGTQLERLENVVGLASYHNLIRHHRAQHEKQQRESSFEFASPEQVAKAILNQAPATPMDLLAYIIDHLRILSREIASTQRERYRAYWNESGRDLVKPKYEVVCSGLLAEDLQNRVKDHGLIVTVEHHMVNDKECDLVVLQGTERLLPIEAKHHYHPDLWIAWSTQLDRLYIRDVKAGGLGIYLVYWSGEAKGRKMPTLPDGLEHPNNATELKSALESLIPEGDRSRLRVVVVDISRPL
;
A
#
# COMPACT_ATOMS: atom_id res chain seq x y z
N MET A 1 -11.88 45.60 21.21
CA MET A 1 -10.85 46.64 20.97
C MET A 1 -9.90 46.64 22.15
N THR A 2 -8.61 46.39 21.92
CA THR A 2 -7.58 46.54 22.97
C THR A 2 -7.46 48.02 23.32
N SER A 3 -7.46 48.35 24.62
CA SER A 3 -7.45 49.74 25.14
C SER A 3 -6.34 50.61 24.54
N ASP A 4 -5.23 50.00 24.15
CA ASP A 4 -4.03 50.62 23.60
C ASP A 4 -4.24 51.37 22.25
N LEU A 5 -5.12 50.89 21.36
CA LEU A 5 -5.33 51.55 20.05
C LEU A 5 -6.16 52.84 20.16
N ASN A 6 -7.18 52.84 21.01
CA ASN A 6 -8.00 54.03 21.24
C ASN A 6 -7.17 55.09 21.97
N GLU A 7 -6.41 54.68 22.98
CA GLU A 7 -5.51 55.55 23.73
C GLU A 7 -4.48 56.23 22.81
N ARG A 8 -3.93 55.51 21.83
CA ARG A 8 -3.02 56.09 20.82
C ARG A 8 -3.70 57.10 19.88
N LEU A 9 -4.95 56.87 19.49
CA LEU A 9 -5.71 57.81 18.66
C LEU A 9 -6.08 59.07 19.44
N VAL A 10 -6.54 58.91 20.68
CA VAL A 10 -6.84 60.01 21.61
C VAL A 10 -5.58 60.84 21.86
N ASN A 11 -4.44 60.20 22.12
CA ASN A 11 -3.15 60.88 22.34
C ASN A 11 -2.66 61.66 21.11
N LYS A 12 -3.08 61.30 19.89
CA LYS A 12 -2.74 62.04 18.66
C LYS A 12 -3.80 63.07 18.23
N THR A 13 -4.99 63.01 18.81
CA THR A 13 -6.13 63.86 18.45
C THR A 13 -6.81 64.36 19.73
N ASN A 14 -7.99 63.85 20.05
CA ASN A 14 -8.72 63.93 21.31
C ASN A 14 -9.82 62.84 21.30
N GLU A 15 -10.61 62.69 22.38
CA GLU A 15 -11.68 61.68 22.46
C GLU A 15 -12.71 61.81 21.35
N GLU A 16 -13.22 63.03 21.09
CA GLU A 16 -14.27 63.28 20.10
C GLU A 16 -13.81 62.92 18.68
N ILE A 17 -12.61 63.33 18.29
CA ILE A 17 -12.03 63.05 16.96
C ILE A 17 -11.68 61.56 16.84
N ALA A 18 -11.15 60.94 17.88
CA ALA A 18 -10.83 59.51 17.88
C ALA A 18 -12.10 58.67 17.67
N ASP A 19 -13.17 58.97 18.39
CA ASP A 19 -14.47 58.29 18.23
C ASP A 19 -15.05 58.52 16.83
N ALA A 20 -15.00 59.75 16.32
CA ALA A 20 -15.47 60.06 14.97
C ALA A 20 -14.68 59.29 13.89
N LEU A 21 -13.36 59.14 14.06
CA LEU A 21 -12.51 58.35 13.15
C LEU A 21 -12.87 56.86 13.19
N VAL A 22 -13.05 56.29 14.38
CA VAL A 22 -13.46 54.87 14.54
C VAL A 22 -14.82 54.62 13.88
N GLN A 23 -15.80 55.50 14.13
CA GLN A 23 -17.11 55.42 13.46
C GLN A 23 -16.98 55.56 11.95
N GLY A 24 -16.11 56.46 11.47
CA GLY A 24 -15.79 56.61 10.05
C GLY A 24 -15.23 55.33 9.43
N PHE A 25 -14.31 54.65 10.10
CA PHE A 25 -13.76 53.37 9.63
C PHE A 25 -14.83 52.27 9.59
N ILE A 26 -15.68 52.15 10.60
CA ILE A 26 -16.81 51.20 10.61
C ILE A 26 -17.76 51.48 9.43
N ARG A 27 -18.08 52.76 9.18
CA ARG A 27 -19.02 53.16 8.12
C ARG A 27 -18.39 53.24 6.73
N TYR A 28 -17.08 53.04 6.59
CA TYR A 28 -16.42 53.15 5.29
C TYR A 28 -17.02 52.23 4.22
N ALA A 29 -17.45 51.01 4.57
CA ALA A 29 -18.15 50.11 3.66
C ALA A 29 -19.53 50.62 3.15
N GLU A 30 -20.13 51.62 3.79
CA GLU A 30 -21.36 52.30 3.31
C GLU A 30 -21.06 53.42 2.30
N ASN A 31 -19.79 53.80 2.13
CA ASN A 31 -19.43 54.93 1.29
C ASN A 31 -19.62 54.58 -0.21
N PRO A 32 -20.35 55.39 -1.00
CA PRO A 32 -20.54 55.11 -2.42
C PRO A 32 -19.24 55.10 -3.24
N THR A 33 -18.17 55.71 -2.72
CA THR A 33 -16.86 55.85 -3.37
C THR A 33 -15.84 54.78 -2.96
N ILE A 34 -16.27 53.70 -2.27
CA ILE A 34 -15.39 52.57 -1.98
C ILE A 34 -14.76 51.97 -3.25
N PRO A 35 -13.52 51.46 -3.17
CA PRO A 35 -12.90 50.76 -4.29
C PRO A 35 -13.75 49.56 -4.69
N LYS A 36 -13.98 49.40 -6.00
CA LYS A 36 -14.74 48.27 -6.55
C LYS A 36 -13.85 47.04 -6.73
N LYS A 37 -14.45 45.85 -6.66
CA LYS A 37 -13.82 44.53 -6.83
C LYS A 37 -12.78 44.53 -7.95
N ASP A 38 -13.16 44.93 -9.16
CA ASP A 38 -12.27 44.89 -10.34
C ASP A 38 -11.00 45.74 -10.14
N LYS A 39 -11.14 46.92 -9.51
CA LYS A 39 -10.00 47.78 -9.19
C LYS A 39 -9.13 47.20 -8.08
N ILE A 40 -9.72 46.48 -7.14
CA ILE A 40 -8.99 45.79 -6.07
C ILE A 40 -8.13 44.68 -6.66
N ILE A 41 -8.71 43.84 -7.53
CA ILE A 41 -8.02 42.75 -8.23
C ILE A 41 -6.88 43.32 -9.09
N GLU A 42 -7.14 44.38 -9.87
CA GLU A 42 -6.11 45.04 -10.71
C GLU A 42 -4.91 45.53 -9.89
N ARG A 43 -5.16 46.12 -8.71
CA ARG A 43 -4.09 46.61 -7.83
C ARG A 43 -3.33 45.47 -7.17
N TRP A 44 -4.03 44.42 -6.75
CA TRP A 44 -3.42 43.20 -6.20
C TRP A 44 -2.45 42.54 -7.20
N LEU A 45 -2.84 42.45 -8.48
CA LEU A 45 -1.95 42.01 -9.56
C LEU A 45 -0.68 42.85 -9.67
N GLN A 46 -0.81 44.16 -9.51
CA GLN A 46 0.30 45.12 -9.54
C GLN A 46 1.17 45.10 -8.26
N ASN A 47 0.94 44.16 -7.33
CA ASN A 47 1.56 44.15 -5.99
C ASN A 47 1.34 45.45 -5.22
N SER A 48 0.21 46.12 -5.46
CA SER A 48 -0.11 47.42 -4.91
C SER A 48 -1.32 47.34 -3.98
N VAL A 49 -1.20 47.93 -2.80
CA VAL A 49 -2.29 48.01 -1.83
C VAL A 49 -2.54 49.49 -1.50
N PRO A 50 -3.46 50.16 -2.20
CA PRO A 50 -3.89 51.50 -1.84
C PRO A 50 -4.52 51.55 -0.44
N HIS A 51 -4.32 52.66 0.27
CA HIS A 51 -4.92 52.89 1.59
C HIS A 51 -6.43 52.68 1.62
N ALA A 52 -7.14 53.04 0.54
CA ALA A 52 -8.58 52.80 0.40
C ALA A 52 -8.96 51.32 0.51
N HIS A 53 -8.10 50.39 0.06
CA HIS A 53 -8.36 48.96 0.15
C HIS A 53 -8.14 48.46 1.59
N ILE A 54 -7.09 48.96 2.25
CA ILE A 54 -6.81 48.70 3.67
C ILE A 54 -7.97 49.18 4.53
N LEU A 55 -8.49 50.39 4.27
CA LEU A 55 -9.65 50.93 4.97
C LEU A 55 -10.89 50.05 4.79
N LEU A 56 -11.07 49.44 3.62
CA LEU A 56 -12.19 48.53 3.37
C LEU A 56 -12.05 47.24 4.20
N GLY A 57 -10.87 46.62 4.23
CA GLY A 57 -10.60 45.47 5.10
C GLY A 57 -10.73 45.80 6.59
N LEU A 58 -10.24 46.97 7.01
CA LEU A 58 -10.40 47.48 8.38
C LEU A 58 -11.88 47.70 8.74
N SER A 59 -12.68 48.22 7.79
CA SER A 59 -14.12 48.41 7.96
C SER A 59 -14.82 47.09 8.26
N VAL A 60 -14.49 46.03 7.52
CA VAL A 60 -15.03 44.68 7.75
C VAL A 60 -14.63 44.15 9.13
N PHE A 61 -13.34 44.27 9.49
CA PHE A 61 -12.83 43.85 10.79
C PHE A 61 -13.56 44.53 11.96
N LEU A 62 -13.72 45.86 11.88
CA LEU A 62 -14.36 46.64 12.93
C LEU A 62 -15.87 46.37 13.01
N ARG A 63 -16.56 46.26 11.87
CA ARG A 63 -17.98 45.86 11.81
C ARG A 63 -18.20 44.51 12.47
N ARG A 64 -17.36 43.53 12.14
CA ARG A 64 -17.46 42.20 12.76
C ARG A 64 -17.26 42.27 14.27
N SER A 65 -16.32 43.10 14.73
CA SER A 65 -16.05 43.33 16.16
C SER A 65 -17.20 44.03 16.89
N THR A 66 -18.03 44.81 16.20
CA THR A 66 -19.20 45.52 16.76
C THR A 66 -20.53 44.81 16.49
N GLY A 67 -20.51 43.64 15.85
CA GLY A 67 -21.73 42.89 15.49
C GLY A 67 -22.52 43.48 14.32
N MET A 68 -21.92 44.36 13.52
CA MET A 68 -22.54 44.93 12.31
C MET A 68 -22.23 44.07 11.08
N SER A 69 -23.20 43.92 10.17
CA SER A 69 -23.01 43.27 8.87
C SER A 69 -22.42 44.24 7.84
N VAL A 70 -21.88 43.70 6.76
CA VAL A 70 -21.49 44.47 5.56
C VAL A 70 -22.73 44.69 4.69
N PRO A 71 -22.95 45.88 4.09
CA PRO A 71 -24.06 46.09 3.16
C PRO A 71 -23.94 45.20 1.91
N ASP A 72 -25.06 44.65 1.42
CA ASP A 72 -25.08 43.72 0.28
C ASP A 72 -24.39 44.28 -0.97
N GLU A 73 -24.60 45.57 -1.29
CA GLU A 73 -23.96 46.25 -2.42
C GLU A 73 -22.43 46.38 -2.29
N ALA A 74 -21.93 46.38 -1.06
CA ALA A 74 -20.51 46.47 -0.75
C ALA A 74 -19.84 45.10 -0.64
N LEU A 75 -20.62 44.03 -0.42
CA LEU A 75 -20.12 42.69 -0.10
C LEU A 75 -19.06 42.15 -1.10
N PRO A 76 -19.26 42.19 -2.44
CA PRO A 76 -18.25 41.72 -3.38
C PRO A 76 -16.92 42.48 -3.28
N ASN A 77 -16.99 43.79 -3.00
CA ASN A 77 -15.82 44.66 -2.88
C ASN A 77 -15.08 44.40 -1.56
N CYS A 78 -15.84 44.22 -0.48
CA CYS A 78 -15.30 43.85 0.82
C CYS A 78 -14.63 42.47 0.80
N LEU A 79 -15.24 41.48 0.14
CA LEU A 79 -14.65 40.15 -0.06
C LEU A 79 -13.31 40.25 -0.80
N ALA A 80 -13.27 40.97 -1.93
CA ALA A 80 -12.03 41.15 -2.69
C ALA A 80 -10.93 41.83 -1.87
N ALA A 81 -11.27 42.86 -1.10
CA ALA A 81 -10.32 43.52 -0.20
C ALA A 81 -9.82 42.57 0.89
N VAL A 82 -10.71 41.85 1.59
CA VAL A 82 -10.33 40.93 2.66
C VAL A 82 -9.44 39.79 2.15
N VAL A 83 -9.81 39.17 1.02
CA VAL A 83 -9.08 38.03 0.46
C VAL A 83 -7.67 38.44 0.00
N THR A 84 -7.51 39.63 -0.57
CA THR A 84 -6.20 40.13 -1.03
C THR A 84 -5.35 40.76 0.07
N LEU A 85 -5.93 41.06 1.23
CA LEU A 85 -5.27 41.74 2.36
C LEU A 85 -5.16 40.91 3.62
N LEU A 86 -5.54 39.63 3.59
CA LEU A 86 -5.60 38.81 4.80
C LEU A 86 -4.28 38.84 5.58
N TYR A 87 -3.14 38.87 4.88
CA TYR A 87 -1.78 38.91 5.44
C TYR A 87 -1.22 40.33 5.71
N ALA A 88 -2.01 41.39 5.47
CA ALA A 88 -1.57 42.76 5.73
C ALA A 88 -1.64 43.14 7.23
N GLY A 89 -2.17 42.23 8.06
CA GLY A 89 -2.61 42.47 9.43
C GLY A 89 -1.67 42.01 10.53
N ASP A 90 -0.44 41.55 10.25
CA ASP A 90 0.50 40.97 11.24
C ASP A 90 0.69 41.80 12.52
N LYS A 91 0.42 43.11 12.45
CA LYS A 91 0.57 44.07 13.57
C LYS A 91 -0.72 44.34 14.35
N ILE A 92 -1.86 43.76 13.95
CA ILE A 92 -3.17 43.96 14.59
C ILE A 92 -3.62 42.62 15.20
N PRO A 93 -3.63 42.49 16.55
CA PRO A 93 -4.03 41.26 17.22
C PRO A 93 -5.43 40.80 16.78
N GLY A 94 -5.54 39.54 16.34
CA GLY A 94 -6.80 38.92 15.95
C GLY A 94 -7.38 39.39 14.62
N TYR A 95 -6.66 40.21 13.83
CA TYR A 95 -7.14 40.70 12.54
C TYR A 95 -7.38 39.57 11.54
N GLU A 96 -6.37 38.73 11.32
CA GLU A 96 -6.48 37.59 10.39
C GLU A 96 -7.61 36.64 10.80
N ASP A 97 -7.64 36.24 12.07
CA ASP A 97 -8.63 35.29 12.59
C ASP A 97 -10.06 35.83 12.48
N THR A 98 -10.26 37.12 12.77
CA THR A 98 -11.56 37.77 12.67
C THR A 98 -12.04 37.87 11.23
N LEU A 99 -11.14 38.25 10.30
CA LEU A 99 -11.47 38.33 8.89
C LEU A 99 -11.68 36.97 8.25
N LEU A 100 -10.90 35.96 8.63
CA LEU A 100 -11.11 34.58 8.20
C LEU A 100 -12.45 34.06 8.71
N ALA A 101 -12.77 34.26 10.00
CA ALA A 101 -14.06 33.87 10.56
C ALA A 101 -15.24 34.59 9.85
N TRP A 102 -15.06 35.86 9.47
CA TRP A 102 -16.03 36.57 8.65
C TRP A 102 -16.15 35.97 7.25
N LEU A 103 -15.04 35.72 6.54
CA LEU A 103 -15.06 35.11 5.21
C LEU A 103 -15.77 33.74 5.23
N LEU A 104 -15.44 32.88 6.20
CA LEU A 104 -16.08 31.57 6.37
C LEU A 104 -17.57 31.70 6.68
N HIS A 105 -17.99 32.72 7.44
CA HIS A 105 -19.40 33.03 7.65
C HIS A 105 -20.09 33.43 6.33
N GLU A 106 -19.46 34.29 5.52
CA GLU A 106 -20.00 34.70 4.22
C GLU A 106 -20.07 33.54 3.21
N VAL A 107 -19.16 32.56 3.28
CA VAL A 107 -19.26 31.33 2.46
C VAL A 107 -20.57 30.59 2.77
N GLN A 108 -21.04 30.60 4.03
CA GLN A 108 -22.30 29.96 4.42
C GLN A 108 -23.53 30.79 4.05
N GLN A 109 -23.47 32.13 4.25
CA GLN A 109 -24.62 33.00 4.03
C GLN A 109 -24.81 33.39 2.57
N HIS A 110 -23.72 33.66 1.85
CA HIS A 110 -23.71 34.21 0.50
C HIS A 110 -22.77 33.42 -0.45
N PRO A 111 -22.90 32.08 -0.55
CA PRO A 111 -21.95 31.23 -1.28
C PRO A 111 -21.75 31.66 -2.73
N ASN A 112 -22.80 32.10 -3.43
CA ASN A 112 -22.70 32.52 -4.83
C ASN A 112 -21.85 33.78 -5.02
N VAL A 113 -21.98 34.75 -4.10
CA VAL A 113 -21.20 35.99 -4.15
C VAL A 113 -19.73 35.70 -3.85
N VAL A 114 -19.48 34.90 -2.80
CA VAL A 114 -18.10 34.50 -2.45
C VAL A 114 -17.45 33.69 -3.56
N LYS A 115 -18.18 32.72 -4.14
CA LYS A 115 -17.71 31.90 -5.25
C LYS A 115 -17.33 32.75 -6.47
N SER A 116 -18.17 33.72 -6.85
CA SER A 116 -17.88 34.63 -7.97
C SER A 116 -16.60 35.45 -7.73
N VAL A 117 -16.44 36.02 -6.53
CA VAL A 117 -15.25 36.84 -6.22
C VAL A 117 -13.98 35.98 -6.18
N LEU A 118 -14.03 34.81 -5.54
CA LEU A 118 -12.88 33.90 -5.48
C LEU A 118 -12.53 33.32 -6.84
N MET A 119 -13.52 32.98 -7.68
CA MET A 119 -13.29 32.47 -9.03
C MET A 119 -12.50 33.47 -9.87
N GLU A 120 -12.92 34.75 -9.90
CA GLU A 120 -12.20 35.79 -10.63
C GLU A 120 -10.78 35.98 -10.10
N LEU A 121 -10.61 36.03 -8.77
CA LEU A 121 -9.29 36.16 -8.14
C LEU A 121 -8.37 34.98 -8.44
N TRP A 122 -8.88 33.76 -8.43
CA TRP A 122 -8.09 32.54 -8.61
C TRP A 122 -7.75 32.28 -10.09
N VAL A 123 -8.65 32.59 -11.03
CA VAL A 123 -8.34 32.55 -12.47
C VAL A 123 -7.23 33.54 -12.79
N VAL A 124 -7.42 34.80 -12.38
CA VAL A 124 -6.43 35.87 -12.58
C VAL A 124 -5.12 35.57 -11.85
N GLY A 125 -5.20 34.99 -10.65
CA GLY A 125 -4.08 34.53 -9.86
C GLY A 125 -3.25 33.42 -10.52
N ALA A 126 -3.95 32.44 -11.10
CA ALA A 126 -3.36 31.34 -11.83
C ALA A 126 -2.59 31.81 -13.08
N GLU A 127 -3.20 32.69 -13.87
CA GLU A 127 -2.63 33.19 -15.13
C GLU A 127 -1.50 34.21 -14.92
N ASN A 128 -1.66 35.14 -13.96
CA ASN A 128 -0.84 36.36 -13.92
C ASN A 128 0.03 36.48 -12.65
N LYS A 129 -0.06 35.53 -11.72
CA LYS A 129 0.43 35.69 -10.35
C LYS A 129 1.10 34.43 -9.80
N ASP A 130 1.73 33.65 -10.67
CA ASP A 130 2.50 32.44 -10.32
C ASP A 130 1.63 31.42 -9.55
N GLY A 131 0.38 31.24 -10.00
CA GLY A 131 -0.50 30.25 -9.40
C GLY A 131 -1.10 30.65 -8.05
N ASP A 132 -1.04 31.93 -7.66
CA ASP A 132 -1.54 32.37 -6.36
C ASP A 132 -3.05 32.13 -6.25
N LEU A 133 -3.45 31.41 -5.19
CA LEU A 133 -4.85 31.14 -4.83
C LEU A 133 -5.10 31.72 -3.44
N PRO A 134 -5.37 33.03 -3.32
CA PRO A 134 -5.57 33.67 -2.03
C PRO A 134 -6.61 32.95 -1.19
N CYS A 135 -6.30 32.75 0.10
CA CYS A 135 -7.12 32.05 1.07
C CYS A 135 -7.37 30.55 0.81
N PHE A 136 -6.89 29.94 -0.28
CA PHE A 136 -7.11 28.52 -0.58
C PHE A 136 -6.79 27.61 0.61
N TYR A 137 -5.57 27.72 1.14
CA TYR A 137 -5.15 26.91 2.29
C TYR A 137 -5.97 27.18 3.54
N LYS A 138 -6.29 28.45 3.84
CA LYS A 138 -7.06 28.77 5.05
C LYS A 138 -8.47 28.18 5.02
N ILE A 139 -9.10 28.14 3.84
CA ILE A 139 -10.42 27.52 3.67
C ILE A 139 -10.28 25.98 3.63
N SER A 140 -9.24 25.43 3.00
CA SER A 140 -9.04 23.98 2.85
C SER A 140 -8.78 23.25 4.17
N HIS A 141 -8.29 23.94 5.19
CA HIS A 141 -8.10 23.35 6.53
C HIS A 141 -9.41 23.07 7.26
N ASN A 142 -10.55 23.62 6.79
CA ASN A 142 -11.84 23.42 7.42
C ASN A 142 -12.70 22.45 6.58
N SER A 143 -13.02 21.29 7.17
CA SER A 143 -13.78 20.21 6.53
C SER A 143 -15.17 20.64 6.05
N ASP A 144 -15.79 21.60 6.74
CA ASP A 144 -17.16 22.03 6.45
C ASP A 144 -17.27 22.77 5.11
N PHE A 145 -16.15 23.29 4.60
CA PHE A 145 -16.08 24.06 3.37
C PHE A 145 -15.54 23.26 2.18
N GLN A 146 -15.25 21.96 2.36
CA GLN A 146 -14.78 21.10 1.27
C GLN A 146 -15.75 21.02 0.08
N PRO A 147 -17.08 20.90 0.27
CA PRO A 147 -18.01 20.91 -0.86
C PRO A 147 -17.99 22.24 -1.65
N PHE A 148 -17.86 23.36 -0.95
CA PHE A 148 -17.74 24.68 -1.57
C PHE A 148 -16.45 24.78 -2.38
N LEU A 149 -15.32 24.38 -1.80
CA LEU A 149 -14.03 24.39 -2.47
C LEU A 149 -13.99 23.45 -3.66
N ALA A 150 -14.56 22.26 -3.57
CA ALA A 150 -14.65 21.33 -4.69
C ALA A 150 -15.45 21.96 -5.85
N SER A 151 -16.62 22.53 -5.56
CA SER A 151 -17.43 23.20 -6.58
C SER A 151 -16.72 24.40 -7.23
N LEU A 152 -16.01 25.22 -6.45
CA LEU A 152 -15.21 26.33 -6.97
C LEU A 152 -14.01 25.84 -7.81
N SER A 153 -13.32 24.80 -7.35
CA SER A 153 -12.16 24.24 -8.03
C SER A 153 -12.54 23.64 -9.39
N ALA A 154 -13.68 22.95 -9.47
CA ALA A 154 -14.20 22.42 -10.72
C ALA A 154 -14.52 23.54 -11.72
N ASP A 155 -15.16 24.62 -11.29
CA ASP A 155 -15.49 25.76 -12.17
C ASP A 155 -14.24 26.47 -12.68
N ILE A 156 -13.21 26.62 -11.85
CA ILE A 156 -11.93 27.24 -12.25
C ILE A 156 -11.20 26.36 -13.26
N LEU A 157 -11.15 25.05 -13.04
CA LEU A 157 -10.56 24.13 -14.00
C LEU A 157 -11.31 24.13 -15.33
N LYS A 158 -12.65 24.22 -15.31
CA LYS A 158 -13.49 24.37 -16.52
C LYS A 158 -13.29 25.72 -17.23
N ALA A 159 -12.90 26.77 -16.51
CA ALA A 159 -12.58 28.07 -17.10
C ALA A 159 -11.25 28.06 -17.88
N GLY A 160 -10.38 27.08 -17.62
CA GLY A 160 -9.11 26.88 -18.32
C GLY A 160 -7.96 27.67 -17.69
N ILE A 161 -7.20 27.02 -16.80
CA ILE A 161 -6.00 27.59 -16.15
C ILE A 161 -4.73 26.80 -16.49
N ASN A 162 -4.68 26.27 -17.71
CA ASN A 162 -3.66 25.32 -18.17
C ASN A 162 -2.23 25.90 -18.21
N GLU A 163 -2.07 27.22 -18.07
CA GLU A 163 -0.75 27.86 -18.04
C GLU A 163 0.03 27.56 -16.75
N HIS A 164 -0.65 27.18 -15.65
CA HIS A 164 -0.02 26.94 -14.35
C HIS A 164 -0.32 25.55 -13.79
N TYR A 165 0.49 24.56 -14.21
CA TYR A 165 0.28 23.14 -13.87
C TYR A 165 0.26 22.84 -12.37
N ASP A 166 1.00 23.59 -11.54
CA ASP A 166 1.01 23.38 -10.09
C ASP A 166 -0.33 23.73 -9.45
N THR A 167 -0.99 24.78 -9.97
CA THR A 167 -2.33 25.18 -9.54
C THR A 167 -3.35 24.13 -9.97
N VAL A 168 -3.28 23.67 -11.22
CA VAL A 168 -4.12 22.56 -11.69
C VAL A 168 -3.95 21.33 -10.79
N ARG A 169 -2.70 20.94 -10.49
CA ARG A 169 -2.40 19.82 -9.59
C ARG A 169 -3.06 19.97 -8.23
N ARG A 170 -2.96 21.15 -7.59
CA ARG A 170 -3.58 21.43 -6.28
C ARG A 170 -5.10 21.26 -6.33
N LEU A 171 -5.76 21.82 -7.34
CA LEU A 171 -7.21 21.73 -7.50
C LEU A 171 -7.66 20.29 -7.83
N VAL A 172 -6.93 19.58 -8.69
CA VAL A 172 -7.21 18.17 -9.02
C VAL A 172 -7.06 17.28 -7.78
N SER A 173 -6.01 17.46 -6.98
CA SER A 173 -5.81 16.71 -5.74
C SER A 173 -6.98 16.88 -4.76
N LEU A 174 -7.56 18.08 -4.68
CA LEU A 174 -8.76 18.32 -3.88
C LEU A 174 -9.97 17.55 -4.42
N LEU A 175 -10.20 17.62 -5.74
CA LEU A 175 -11.36 17.01 -6.40
C LEU A 175 -11.33 15.49 -6.37
N ILE A 176 -10.16 14.84 -6.37
CA ILE A 176 -10.05 13.38 -6.23
C ILE A 176 -10.79 12.86 -4.97
N PHE A 177 -10.86 13.65 -3.90
CA PHE A 177 -11.53 13.28 -2.66
C PHE A 177 -12.98 13.73 -2.56
N HIS A 178 -13.33 14.84 -3.22
CA HIS A 178 -14.60 15.53 -2.98
C HIS A 178 -15.53 15.57 -4.19
N ASP A 179 -15.02 15.40 -5.41
CA ASP A 179 -15.81 15.38 -6.66
C ASP A 179 -15.05 14.67 -7.79
N GLN A 180 -15.01 13.33 -7.72
CA GLN A 180 -14.37 12.49 -8.73
C GLN A 180 -15.04 12.60 -10.11
N HIS A 181 -16.33 12.93 -10.16
CA HIS A 181 -17.05 13.10 -11.43
C HIS A 181 -16.48 14.27 -12.23
N SER A 182 -16.28 15.43 -11.59
CA SER A 182 -15.67 16.58 -12.24
C SER A 182 -14.24 16.29 -12.71
N VAL A 183 -13.44 15.52 -11.96
CA VAL A 183 -12.10 15.10 -12.40
C VAL A 183 -12.18 14.28 -13.69
N ILE A 184 -13.13 13.34 -13.79
CA ILE A 184 -13.33 12.52 -14.98
C ILE A 184 -13.75 13.40 -16.17
N GLU A 185 -14.81 14.20 -15.99
CA GLU A 185 -15.36 15.06 -17.04
C GLU A 185 -14.31 16.02 -17.62
N ILE A 186 -13.61 16.73 -16.73
CA ILE A 186 -12.60 17.72 -17.13
C ILE A 186 -11.37 17.00 -17.69
N GLY A 187 -10.86 15.98 -17.00
CA GLY A 187 -9.64 15.27 -17.40
C GLY A 187 -9.77 14.58 -18.77
N GLU A 188 -10.92 13.99 -19.09
CA GLU A 188 -11.17 13.41 -20.41
C GLU A 188 -11.23 14.49 -21.51
N ASN A 189 -11.89 15.62 -21.24
CA ASN A 189 -11.97 16.73 -22.17
C ASN A 189 -10.59 17.36 -22.43
N GLU A 190 -9.83 17.62 -21.37
CA GLU A 190 -8.48 18.18 -21.45
C GLU A 190 -7.55 17.23 -22.22
N LEU A 191 -7.50 15.93 -21.89
CA LEU A 191 -6.62 14.97 -22.56
C LEU A 191 -6.97 14.74 -24.03
N ALA A 192 -8.23 14.99 -24.42
CA ALA A 192 -8.65 14.96 -25.82
C ALA A 192 -8.14 16.17 -26.63
N GLN A 193 -7.76 17.26 -25.96
CA GLN A 193 -7.17 18.43 -26.61
C GLN A 193 -5.68 18.18 -26.91
N GLY A 194 -5.24 18.56 -28.11
CA GLY A 194 -3.89 18.29 -28.60
C GLY A 194 -2.78 19.10 -27.91
N GLU A 195 -3.13 20.23 -27.27
CA GLU A 195 -2.16 21.28 -26.90
C GLU A 195 -1.75 21.29 -25.40
N LEU A 196 -2.01 20.21 -24.65
CA LEU A 196 -1.58 20.15 -23.23
C LEU A 196 -0.08 19.91 -23.06
N SER A 197 0.51 20.59 -22.06
CA SER A 197 1.88 20.34 -21.58
C SER A 197 2.04 18.92 -21.02
N ALA A 198 3.29 18.44 -20.95
CA ALA A 198 3.59 17.12 -20.43
C ALA A 198 3.20 16.98 -18.94
N GLU A 199 3.38 18.04 -18.14
CA GLU A 199 3.00 18.09 -16.73
C GLU A 199 1.50 17.89 -16.56
N LEU A 200 0.69 18.63 -17.30
CA LEU A 200 -0.77 18.52 -17.25
C LEU A 200 -1.27 17.15 -17.71
N ARG A 201 -0.66 16.61 -18.78
CA ARG A 201 -0.99 15.26 -19.25
C ARG A 201 -0.77 14.23 -18.14
N VAL A 202 0.37 14.29 -17.45
CA VAL A 202 0.67 13.40 -16.32
C VAL A 202 -0.29 13.61 -15.14
N ILE A 203 -0.63 14.85 -14.79
CA ILE A 203 -1.57 15.16 -13.71
C ILE A 203 -2.93 14.54 -13.99
N TRP A 204 -3.51 14.83 -15.16
CA TRP A 204 -4.83 14.34 -15.54
C TRP A 204 -4.85 12.81 -15.71
N SER A 205 -3.87 12.23 -16.40
CA SER A 205 -3.83 10.78 -16.58
C SER A 205 -3.68 10.05 -15.25
N THR A 206 -2.90 10.59 -14.30
CA THR A 206 -2.71 9.98 -12.99
C THR A 206 -3.97 10.10 -12.14
N ALA A 207 -4.65 11.24 -12.16
CA ALA A 207 -5.92 11.42 -11.45
C ALA A 207 -6.99 10.45 -11.97
N LEU A 208 -7.10 10.29 -13.28
CA LEU A 208 -8.01 9.33 -13.91
C LEU A 208 -7.68 7.88 -13.53
N PHE A 209 -6.40 7.49 -13.59
CA PHE A 209 -5.94 6.15 -13.17
C PHE A 209 -6.23 5.86 -11.70
N VAL A 210 -6.06 6.84 -10.82
CA VAL A 210 -6.38 6.74 -9.39
C VAL A 210 -7.87 6.45 -9.19
N ILE A 211 -8.74 7.15 -9.91
CA ILE A 211 -10.20 7.03 -9.76
C ILE A 211 -10.75 5.76 -10.41
N ASN A 212 -10.30 5.42 -11.62
CA ASN A 212 -10.77 4.24 -12.35
C ASN A 212 -9.61 3.53 -13.06
N PRO A 213 -8.85 2.68 -12.34
CA PRO A 213 -7.67 2.04 -12.90
C PRO A 213 -8.03 1.11 -14.07
N SER A 214 -9.17 0.43 -14.02
CA SER A 214 -9.57 -0.53 -15.06
C SER A 214 -9.74 0.11 -16.44
N LYS A 215 -10.20 1.36 -16.49
CA LYS A 215 -10.40 2.11 -17.74
C LYS A 215 -9.14 2.83 -18.21
N TYR A 216 -8.37 3.39 -17.28
CA TYR A 216 -7.31 4.36 -17.61
C TYR A 216 -5.88 3.83 -17.43
N LEU A 217 -5.68 2.56 -17.05
CA LEU A 217 -4.35 1.98 -16.86
C LEU A 217 -3.45 2.11 -18.09
N ASP A 218 -3.94 1.71 -19.28
CA ASP A 218 -3.12 1.73 -20.50
C ASP A 218 -2.83 3.16 -20.98
N LEU A 219 -3.81 4.06 -20.82
CA LEU A 219 -3.64 5.48 -21.08
C LEU A 219 -2.56 6.08 -20.16
N TRP A 220 -2.63 5.75 -18.87
CA TRP A 220 -1.66 6.21 -17.87
C TRP A 220 -0.25 5.69 -18.15
N ARG A 221 -0.10 4.39 -18.46
CA ARG A 221 1.19 3.80 -18.87
C ARG A 221 1.80 4.51 -20.08
N THR A 222 0.97 4.85 -21.07
CA THR A 222 1.44 5.52 -22.28
C THR A 222 1.91 6.94 -21.98
N ILE A 223 1.15 7.70 -21.17
CA ILE A 223 1.46 9.10 -20.86
C ILE A 223 2.64 9.23 -19.90
N ILE A 224 2.84 8.24 -19.02
CA ILE A 224 3.86 8.32 -17.97
C ILE A 224 5.27 7.95 -18.46
N GLU A 225 5.42 7.53 -19.72
CA GLU A 225 6.70 7.38 -20.42
C GLU A 225 7.33 8.74 -20.78
N VAL A 226 7.56 9.57 -19.75
CA VAL A 226 8.12 10.92 -19.85
C VAL A 226 9.46 11.03 -19.12
N GLU A 227 10.07 12.22 -19.16
CA GLU A 227 11.25 12.54 -18.37
C GLU A 227 10.94 12.59 -16.86
N GLU A 228 11.94 12.26 -16.04
CA GLU A 228 11.80 12.16 -14.58
C GLU A 228 11.26 13.42 -13.87
N PRO A 229 11.63 14.66 -14.26
CA PRO A 229 11.09 15.85 -13.60
C PRO A 229 9.57 16.00 -13.73
N VAL A 230 9.02 15.63 -14.90
CA VAL A 230 7.59 15.68 -15.19
C VAL A 230 6.85 14.56 -14.43
N LEU A 231 7.48 13.39 -14.34
CA LEU A 231 6.97 12.23 -13.62
C LEU A 231 6.71 12.50 -12.13
N TRP A 232 7.40 13.49 -11.54
CA TRP A 232 7.17 13.91 -10.16
C TRP A 232 5.73 14.36 -9.91
N ASN A 233 5.06 14.91 -10.92
CA ASN A 233 3.65 15.29 -10.80
C ASN A 233 2.75 14.09 -10.50
N ALA A 234 3.05 12.89 -11.03
CA ALA A 234 2.31 11.68 -10.71
C ALA A 234 2.46 11.31 -9.22
N ILE A 235 3.68 11.37 -8.69
CA ILE A 235 3.96 11.11 -7.27
C ILE A 235 3.14 12.06 -6.41
N GLU A 236 3.15 13.35 -6.74
CA GLU A 236 2.45 14.35 -5.95
C GLU A 236 0.92 14.24 -6.03
N VAL A 237 0.36 13.86 -7.18
CA VAL A 237 -1.09 13.56 -7.29
C VAL A 237 -1.45 12.36 -6.40
N ILE A 238 -0.64 11.29 -6.42
CA ILE A 238 -0.90 10.08 -5.61
C ILE A 238 -0.69 10.33 -4.12
N LYS A 239 0.31 11.13 -3.73
CA LYS A 239 0.51 11.56 -2.34
C LYS A 239 -0.70 12.31 -1.80
N GLY A 240 -1.46 12.97 -2.67
CA GLY A 240 -2.55 13.85 -2.29
C GLY A 240 -2.03 15.21 -1.83
N ASP A 241 -2.97 16.12 -1.53
CA ASP A 241 -2.63 17.46 -1.08
C ASP A 241 -1.96 17.42 0.32
N ARG A 242 -0.74 17.96 0.43
CA ARG A 242 -0.01 18.08 1.70
C ARG A 242 -0.61 19.16 2.62
N TYR A 243 -1.58 19.93 2.14
CA TYR A 243 -1.92 21.24 2.71
C TYR A 243 -3.36 21.41 3.21
N GLY A 244 -4.15 20.34 3.39
CA GLY A 244 -5.47 20.50 4.02
C GLY A 244 -6.28 19.22 4.23
N THR A 245 -6.16 18.24 3.33
CA THR A 245 -6.88 16.97 3.45
C THR A 245 -5.96 15.90 4.01
N LYS A 246 -6.24 15.38 5.22
CA LYS A 246 -5.60 14.15 5.74
C LYS A 246 -6.02 12.89 4.94
N GLY A 247 -6.67 13.05 3.79
CA GLY A 247 -7.12 11.96 2.94
C GLY A 247 -5.93 11.36 2.23
N ILE A 248 -5.64 10.09 2.51
CA ILE A 248 -4.74 9.30 1.67
C ILE A 248 -5.58 8.78 0.52
N VAL A 249 -5.10 8.93 -0.71
CA VAL A 249 -5.74 8.34 -1.90
C VAL A 249 -5.90 6.83 -1.66
N SER A 250 -7.14 6.35 -1.69
CA SER A 250 -7.41 4.92 -1.56
C SER A 250 -6.98 4.22 -2.85
N LEU A 251 -5.98 3.35 -2.75
CA LEU A 251 -5.44 2.59 -3.87
C LEU A 251 -5.65 1.11 -3.61
N THR A 252 -6.10 0.40 -4.65
CA THR A 252 -6.11 -1.06 -4.68
C THR A 252 -4.68 -1.62 -4.65
N THR A 253 -4.54 -2.86 -4.20
CA THR A 253 -3.32 -3.67 -4.28
C THR A 253 -2.71 -3.66 -5.69
N ALA A 254 -3.54 -3.84 -6.72
CA ALA A 254 -3.12 -3.79 -8.13
C ALA A 254 -2.59 -2.41 -8.55
N GLN A 255 -3.26 -1.32 -8.16
CA GLN A 255 -2.77 0.04 -8.40
C GLN A 255 -1.42 0.27 -7.73
N ARG A 256 -1.25 -0.13 -6.46
CA ARG A 256 0.02 0.01 -5.75
C ARG A 256 1.14 -0.75 -6.45
N ALA A 257 0.88 -1.99 -6.85
CA ALA A 257 1.86 -2.80 -7.58
C ALA A 257 2.26 -2.13 -8.91
N GLU A 258 1.30 -1.56 -9.61
CA GLU A 258 1.57 -0.86 -10.86
C GLU A 258 2.38 0.42 -10.65
N ILE A 259 2.02 1.23 -9.65
CA ILE A 259 2.77 2.43 -9.25
C ILE A 259 4.22 2.08 -8.90
N VAL A 260 4.41 1.02 -8.10
CA VAL A 260 5.76 0.53 -7.74
C VAL A 260 6.51 0.07 -8.99
N THR A 261 5.86 -0.63 -9.90
CA THR A 261 6.47 -1.11 -11.14
C THR A 261 6.94 0.04 -12.02
N VAL A 262 6.07 1.00 -12.32
CA VAL A 262 6.39 2.12 -13.22
C VAL A 262 7.40 3.07 -12.59
N LEU A 263 7.17 3.50 -11.35
CA LEU A 263 8.01 4.52 -10.72
C LEU A 263 9.32 3.93 -10.20
N GLY A 264 9.31 2.70 -9.68
CA GLY A 264 10.53 2.04 -9.18
C GLY A 264 11.54 1.68 -10.27
N GLN A 265 11.10 1.57 -11.53
CA GLN A 265 11.98 1.44 -12.69
C GLN A 265 12.68 2.74 -13.07
N ARG A 266 12.04 3.88 -12.80
CA ARG A 266 12.54 5.22 -13.15
C ARG A 266 13.34 5.85 -12.02
N PHE A 267 12.94 5.62 -10.77
CA PHE A 267 13.62 6.13 -9.58
C PHE A 267 14.28 4.99 -8.81
N PRO A 268 15.62 4.80 -8.93
CA PRO A 268 16.31 3.77 -8.18
C PRO A 268 16.29 4.06 -6.68
N ASN A 269 16.34 2.99 -5.88
CA ASN A 269 16.43 3.08 -4.43
C ASN A 269 17.76 3.72 -4.01
N VAL A 270 17.70 4.92 -3.44
CA VAL A 270 18.88 5.66 -2.98
C VAL A 270 18.75 6.02 -1.50
N GLY A 271 19.88 5.92 -0.79
CA GLY A 271 19.95 6.32 0.62
C GLY A 271 19.84 7.84 0.81
N HIS A 272 19.40 8.25 1.98
CA HIS A 272 19.37 9.66 2.35
C HIS A 272 20.80 10.22 2.43
N PRO A 273 21.14 11.33 1.74
CA PRO A 273 22.47 11.93 1.86
C PRO A 273 22.65 12.51 3.27
N SER A 274 23.89 12.45 3.76
CA SER A 274 24.27 12.94 5.10
C SER A 274 24.15 14.47 5.25
N ALA A 275 24.04 15.20 4.14
CA ALA A 275 23.85 16.65 4.11
C ALA A 275 22.61 17.02 3.28
N GLY A 276 21.58 17.55 3.94
CA GLY A 276 20.32 17.91 3.30
C GLY A 276 20.45 19.18 2.44
N GLY A 277 20.52 19.01 1.13
CA GLY A 277 20.33 20.13 0.18
C GLY A 277 18.89 20.64 0.21
N ARG A 278 18.68 21.91 -0.17
CA ARG A 278 17.34 22.58 -0.23
C ARG A 278 16.64 22.43 -1.60
N SER A 279 17.02 21.48 -2.45
CA SER A 279 16.34 21.29 -3.74
C SER A 279 14.95 20.65 -3.56
N SER A 280 13.97 21.11 -4.35
CA SER A 280 12.74 20.39 -4.64
C SER A 280 13.06 19.20 -5.56
N GLN A 281 12.37 18.06 -5.41
CA GLN A 281 12.60 16.81 -6.16
C GLN A 281 13.91 16.11 -5.80
N LYS A 282 13.90 15.52 -4.61
CA LYS A 282 15.04 14.79 -4.07
C LYS A 282 14.89 13.31 -4.41
N PRO A 283 15.90 12.65 -5.00
CA PRO A 283 15.83 11.23 -5.33
C PRO A 283 15.40 10.31 -4.17
N TRP A 284 15.75 10.66 -2.93
CA TRP A 284 15.33 9.90 -1.75
C TRP A 284 13.85 10.09 -1.38
N GLU A 285 13.21 11.21 -1.73
CA GLU A 285 11.77 11.39 -1.51
C GLU A 285 10.94 10.48 -2.43
N ALA A 286 11.44 10.20 -3.64
CA ALA A 286 10.86 9.18 -4.53
C ALA A 286 11.05 7.78 -3.93
N THR A 287 12.24 7.52 -3.38
CA THR A 287 12.53 6.26 -2.69
C THR A 287 11.58 6.03 -1.51
N GLU A 288 11.39 7.03 -0.65
CA GLU A 288 10.47 6.97 0.48
C GLU A 288 9.02 6.75 0.02
N PHE A 289 8.60 7.42 -1.06
CA PHE A 289 7.28 7.22 -1.63
C PHE A 289 7.08 5.78 -2.12
N ILE A 290 8.00 5.24 -2.92
CA ILE A 290 7.93 3.88 -3.45
C ILE A 290 7.99 2.85 -2.31
N ALA A 291 8.89 3.03 -1.34
CA ALA A 291 9.00 2.18 -0.17
C ALA A 291 7.70 2.17 0.65
N ASN A 292 7.05 3.33 0.79
CA ASN A 292 5.75 3.44 1.44
C ASN A 292 4.66 2.69 0.66
N GLN A 293 4.65 2.72 -0.68
CA GLN A 293 3.69 1.93 -1.46
C GLN A 293 3.90 0.42 -1.29
N ILE A 294 5.15 -0.05 -1.23
CA ILE A 294 5.49 -1.46 -0.95
C ILE A 294 5.02 -1.85 0.46
N SER A 295 5.25 -0.99 1.45
CA SER A 295 4.83 -1.21 2.83
C SER A 295 3.30 -1.27 2.96
N LEU A 296 2.58 -0.34 2.35
CA LEU A 296 1.12 -0.31 2.34
C LEU A 296 0.53 -1.51 1.60
N LEU A 297 1.17 -1.98 0.52
CA LEU A 297 0.79 -3.21 -0.16
C LEU A 297 0.96 -4.42 0.76
N ALA A 298 2.06 -4.51 1.51
CA ALA A 298 2.30 -5.64 2.41
C ALA A 298 1.43 -5.63 3.68
N ALA A 299 1.01 -4.44 4.13
CA ALA A 299 0.11 -4.27 5.27
C ALA A 299 -1.35 -4.67 4.93
N ASP A 300 -1.69 -4.77 3.65
CA ASP A 300 -2.97 -5.31 3.19
C ASP A 300 -3.01 -6.82 3.48
N GLY A 301 -4.04 -7.28 4.20
CA GLY A 301 -4.19 -8.68 4.62
C GLY A 301 -4.80 -9.61 3.56
N SER A 302 -4.97 -9.18 2.31
CA SER A 302 -5.57 -10.01 1.26
C SER A 302 -4.55 -10.95 0.59
N ALA A 303 -5.03 -12.06 0.05
CA ALA A 303 -4.21 -12.97 -0.76
C ALA A 303 -3.71 -12.31 -2.08
N ASP A 304 -4.46 -11.32 -2.60
CA ASP A 304 -4.02 -10.57 -3.77
C ASP A 304 -2.76 -9.75 -3.48
N ALA A 305 -2.64 -9.15 -2.28
CA ALA A 305 -1.42 -8.44 -1.88
C ALA A 305 -0.17 -9.33 -1.94
N GLY A 306 -0.27 -10.58 -1.45
CA GLY A 306 0.80 -11.58 -1.57
C GLY A 306 1.16 -11.90 -3.03
N THR A 307 0.15 -12.06 -3.88
CA THR A 307 0.34 -12.31 -5.33
C THR A 307 1.03 -11.12 -6.02
N GLN A 308 0.65 -9.89 -5.69
CA GLN A 308 1.29 -8.69 -6.24
C GLN A 308 2.74 -8.56 -5.76
N LEU A 309 3.05 -8.82 -4.48
CA LEU A 309 4.42 -8.78 -3.97
C LEU A 309 5.32 -9.83 -4.65
N GLU A 310 4.80 -11.03 -4.90
CA GLU A 310 5.49 -12.06 -5.68
C GLU A 310 5.76 -11.60 -7.11
N ARG A 311 4.77 -11.00 -7.77
CA ARG A 311 4.96 -10.44 -9.12
C ARG A 311 6.06 -9.37 -9.13
N LEU A 312 6.05 -8.45 -8.17
CA LEU A 312 7.03 -7.37 -8.05
C LEU A 312 8.46 -7.88 -7.85
N GLU A 313 8.64 -8.96 -7.08
CA GLU A 313 9.94 -9.59 -6.87
C GLU A 313 10.59 -10.07 -8.18
N ASN A 314 9.76 -10.44 -9.17
CA ASN A 314 10.21 -10.94 -10.45
C ASN A 314 10.37 -9.85 -11.53
N VAL A 315 10.06 -8.58 -11.23
CA VAL A 315 10.27 -7.47 -12.17
C VAL A 315 11.74 -7.09 -12.19
N VAL A 316 12.41 -7.30 -13.33
CA VAL A 316 13.85 -7.04 -13.51
C VAL A 316 14.22 -5.58 -13.23
N GLY A 317 13.40 -4.63 -13.68
CA GLY A 317 13.64 -3.20 -13.50
C GLY A 317 13.49 -2.70 -12.05
N LEU A 318 13.09 -3.55 -11.10
CA LEU A 318 13.01 -3.23 -9.67
C LEU A 318 14.21 -3.75 -8.86
N ALA A 319 15.35 -4.02 -9.51
CA ALA A 319 16.53 -4.60 -8.87
C ALA A 319 16.96 -3.86 -7.58
N SER A 320 16.89 -2.53 -7.56
CA SER A 320 17.22 -1.72 -6.38
C SER A 320 16.23 -1.87 -5.20
N TYR A 321 15.03 -2.39 -5.46
CA TYR A 321 13.97 -2.61 -4.47
C TYR A 321 13.77 -4.09 -4.11
N HIS A 322 14.38 -5.06 -4.81
CA HIS A 322 14.17 -6.49 -4.57
C HIS A 322 14.37 -6.92 -3.11
N ASN A 323 15.39 -6.40 -2.43
CA ASN A 323 15.61 -6.72 -1.00
C ASN A 323 14.47 -6.19 -0.11
N LEU A 324 13.96 -4.98 -0.41
CA LEU A 324 12.84 -4.38 0.32
C LEU A 324 11.54 -5.15 0.06
N ILE A 325 11.28 -5.53 -1.19
CA ILE A 325 10.12 -6.35 -1.59
C ILE A 325 10.17 -7.70 -0.88
N ARG A 326 11.33 -8.39 -0.90
CA ARG A 326 11.52 -9.67 -0.19
C ARG A 326 11.28 -9.54 1.31
N HIS A 327 11.78 -8.47 1.93
CA HIS A 327 11.54 -8.21 3.34
C HIS A 327 10.04 -8.06 3.65
N HIS A 328 9.34 -7.20 2.90
CA HIS A 328 7.92 -6.95 3.11
C HIS A 328 7.03 -8.17 2.79
N ARG A 329 7.38 -8.96 1.76
CA ARG A 329 6.73 -10.24 1.47
C ARG A 329 6.85 -11.23 2.64
N ALA A 330 8.04 -11.38 3.20
CA ALA A 330 8.24 -12.26 4.36
C ALA A 330 7.45 -11.79 5.60
N GLN A 331 7.33 -10.47 5.81
CA GLN A 331 6.48 -9.93 6.89
C GLN A 331 5.00 -10.19 6.64
N HIS A 332 4.51 -9.99 5.42
CA HIS A 332 3.13 -10.30 5.04
C HIS A 332 2.81 -11.79 5.25
N GLU A 333 3.67 -12.70 4.78
CA GLU A 333 3.51 -14.15 4.99
C GLU A 333 3.53 -14.54 6.48
N LYS A 334 4.35 -13.86 7.28
CA LYS A 334 4.35 -14.02 8.74
C LYS A 334 3.02 -13.54 9.35
N GLN A 335 2.54 -12.36 8.97
CA GLN A 335 1.28 -11.80 9.46
C GLN A 335 0.07 -12.68 9.09
N GLN A 336 0.03 -13.25 7.89
CA GLN A 336 -1.00 -14.22 7.47
C GLN A 336 -1.02 -15.47 8.36
N ARG A 337 0.17 -16.00 8.70
CA ARG A 337 0.26 -17.15 9.63
C ARG A 337 -0.20 -16.80 11.04
N GLU A 338 0.15 -15.61 11.53
CA GLU A 338 -0.29 -15.15 12.85
C GLU A 338 -1.80 -14.86 12.91
N SER A 339 -2.39 -14.28 11.87
CA SER A 339 -3.82 -13.96 11.82
C SER A 339 -4.70 -15.19 11.64
N SER A 340 -4.21 -16.21 10.91
CA SER A 340 -4.89 -17.50 10.73
C SER A 340 -4.67 -18.47 11.90
N PHE A 341 -3.84 -18.12 12.88
CA PHE A 341 -3.55 -18.98 14.01
C PHE A 341 -4.73 -19.03 14.99
N GLU A 342 -5.29 -20.22 15.18
CA GLU A 342 -6.32 -20.49 16.19
C GLU A 342 -5.77 -21.40 17.30
N PHE A 343 -6.06 -21.04 18.55
CA PHE A 343 -5.78 -21.91 19.69
C PHE A 343 -6.70 -23.13 19.66
N ALA A 344 -6.12 -24.30 19.96
CA ALA A 344 -6.92 -25.50 20.18
C ALA A 344 -7.82 -25.36 21.42
N SER A 345 -9.07 -25.80 21.33
CA SER A 345 -9.98 -25.86 22.46
C SER A 345 -9.54 -26.91 23.49
N PRO A 346 -9.93 -26.81 24.77
CA PRO A 346 -9.63 -27.83 25.78
C PRO A 346 -10.06 -29.24 25.37
N GLU A 347 -11.18 -29.38 24.67
CA GLU A 347 -11.70 -30.65 24.16
C GLU A 347 -10.81 -31.22 23.05
N GLN A 348 -10.30 -30.37 22.15
CA GLN A 348 -9.36 -30.77 21.11
C GLN A 348 -8.05 -31.24 21.74
N VAL A 349 -7.53 -30.51 22.72
CA VAL A 349 -6.31 -30.90 23.47
C VAL A 349 -6.53 -32.24 24.19
N ALA A 350 -7.68 -32.44 24.85
CA ALA A 350 -7.99 -33.70 25.51
C ALA A 350 -8.03 -34.89 24.53
N LYS A 351 -8.60 -34.70 23.33
CA LYS A 351 -8.58 -35.72 22.27
C LYS A 351 -7.16 -36.06 21.81
N ALA A 352 -6.32 -35.06 21.59
CA ALA A 352 -4.93 -35.28 21.19
C ALA A 352 -4.13 -36.04 22.27
N ILE A 353 -4.31 -35.71 23.55
CA ILE A 353 -3.68 -36.44 24.67
C ILE A 353 -4.10 -37.92 24.70
N LEU A 354 -5.32 -38.23 24.29
CA LEU A 354 -5.83 -39.59 24.19
C LEU A 354 -5.45 -40.31 22.88
N ASN A 355 -4.45 -39.80 22.14
CA ASN A 355 -4.01 -40.30 20.83
C ASN A 355 -5.11 -40.35 19.75
N GLN A 356 -6.13 -39.48 19.87
CA GLN A 356 -7.16 -39.31 18.85
C GLN A 356 -6.76 -38.23 17.83
N ALA A 357 -7.73 -37.53 17.23
CA ALA A 357 -7.48 -36.50 16.23
C ALA A 357 -6.52 -35.39 16.75
N PRO A 358 -5.53 -34.97 15.95
CA PRO A 358 -4.61 -33.89 16.32
C PRO A 358 -5.33 -32.55 16.59
N ALA A 359 -4.89 -31.81 17.61
CA ALA A 359 -5.52 -30.57 18.04
C ALA A 359 -4.97 -29.34 17.31
N THR A 360 -3.66 -29.30 17.10
CA THR A 360 -2.93 -28.21 16.43
C THR A 360 -2.22 -28.69 15.15
N PRO A 361 -1.79 -27.78 14.25
CA PRO A 361 -0.94 -28.15 13.11
C PRO A 361 0.34 -28.88 13.53
N MET A 362 0.95 -28.48 14.66
CA MET A 362 2.13 -29.15 15.20
C MET A 362 1.82 -30.57 15.71
N ASP A 363 0.64 -30.77 16.30
CA ASP A 363 0.19 -32.11 16.68
C ASP A 363 -0.03 -32.96 15.43
N LEU A 364 -0.59 -32.39 14.35
CA LEU A 364 -0.80 -33.10 13.08
C LEU A 364 0.56 -33.55 12.50
N LEU A 365 1.54 -32.65 12.46
CA LEU A 365 2.90 -32.97 12.05
C LEU A 365 3.51 -34.10 12.90
N ALA A 366 3.44 -33.99 14.23
CA ALA A 366 3.99 -34.99 15.14
C ALA A 366 3.29 -36.35 15.00
N TYR A 367 1.96 -36.34 14.89
CA TYR A 367 1.12 -37.51 14.73
C TYR A 367 1.45 -38.27 13.44
N ILE A 368 1.55 -37.56 12.30
CA ILE A 368 1.88 -38.18 11.02
C ILE A 368 3.31 -38.71 11.00
N ILE A 369 4.27 -38.00 11.59
CA ILE A 369 5.66 -38.49 11.71
C ILE A 369 5.73 -39.80 12.50
N ASP A 370 4.97 -39.93 13.60
CA ASP A 370 4.96 -41.16 14.39
C ASP A 370 4.42 -42.35 13.58
N HIS A 371 3.30 -42.16 12.86
CA HIS A 371 2.75 -43.19 11.98
C HIS A 371 3.68 -43.56 10.83
N LEU A 372 4.36 -42.59 10.21
CA LEU A 372 5.35 -42.85 9.17
C LEU A 372 6.56 -43.63 9.71
N ARG A 373 7.01 -43.35 10.93
CA ARG A 373 8.09 -44.11 11.59
C ARG A 373 7.67 -45.54 11.94
N ILE A 374 6.42 -45.74 12.35
CA ILE A 374 5.85 -47.08 12.57
C ILE A 374 5.82 -47.83 11.23
N LEU A 375 5.27 -47.22 10.18
CA LEU A 375 5.22 -47.80 8.84
C LEU A 375 6.61 -48.16 8.32
N SER A 376 7.59 -47.27 8.45
CA SER A 376 8.96 -47.55 8.02
C SER A 376 9.54 -48.78 8.73
N ARG A 377 9.30 -48.95 10.04
CA ARG A 377 9.75 -50.14 10.78
C ARG A 377 9.05 -51.42 10.32
N GLU A 378 7.75 -51.35 10.05
CA GLU A 378 6.98 -52.49 9.55
C GLU A 378 7.37 -52.89 8.12
N ILE A 379 7.71 -51.91 7.27
CA ILE A 379 8.18 -52.15 5.90
C ILE A 379 9.55 -52.84 5.91
N ALA A 380 10.46 -52.36 6.75
CA ALA A 380 11.79 -52.93 6.92
C ALA A 380 11.77 -54.31 7.65
N SER A 381 10.68 -54.65 8.34
CA SER A 381 10.56 -55.92 9.06
C SER A 381 10.52 -57.12 8.11
N THR A 382 11.37 -58.10 8.38
CA THR A 382 11.55 -59.33 7.58
C THR A 382 10.35 -60.27 7.64
N GLN A 383 9.50 -60.17 8.66
CA GLN A 383 8.45 -61.17 8.94
C GLN A 383 7.34 -61.21 7.87
N ARG A 384 7.11 -60.10 7.16
CA ARG A 384 6.04 -59.97 6.16
C ARG A 384 6.53 -59.57 4.77
N GLU A 385 7.86 -59.46 4.59
CA GLU A 385 8.53 -58.99 3.37
C GLU A 385 7.88 -57.75 2.72
N ARG A 386 7.33 -56.81 3.52
CA ARG A 386 6.53 -55.68 3.01
C ARG A 386 7.31 -54.75 2.09
N TYR A 387 8.63 -54.63 2.28
CA TYR A 387 9.51 -53.88 1.39
C TYR A 387 9.39 -54.31 -0.08
N ARG A 388 9.07 -55.59 -0.37
CA ARG A 388 8.88 -56.09 -1.74
C ARG A 388 7.82 -55.31 -2.53
N ALA A 389 6.76 -54.82 -1.87
CA ALA A 389 5.70 -54.06 -2.52
C ALA A 389 6.23 -52.77 -3.20
N TYR A 390 7.35 -52.22 -2.71
CA TYR A 390 8.02 -51.03 -3.24
C TYR A 390 9.01 -51.33 -4.37
N TRP A 391 9.10 -52.58 -4.82
CA TRP A 391 10.04 -53.01 -5.86
C TRP A 391 9.31 -53.63 -7.05
N ASN A 392 9.92 -53.49 -8.23
CA ASN A 392 9.58 -54.28 -9.40
C ASN A 392 10.22 -55.67 -9.26
N GLU A 393 9.41 -56.70 -9.42
CA GLU A 393 9.83 -58.09 -9.26
C GLU A 393 9.93 -58.80 -10.61
N SER A 394 10.92 -59.67 -10.76
CA SER A 394 11.01 -60.64 -11.85
C SER A 394 11.14 -62.03 -11.22
N GLY A 395 10.02 -62.75 -11.12
CA GLY A 395 9.97 -63.98 -10.32
C GLY A 395 10.19 -63.69 -8.84
N ARG A 396 11.25 -64.23 -8.23
CA ARG A 396 11.60 -63.97 -6.81
C ARG A 396 12.61 -62.84 -6.63
N ASP A 397 13.18 -62.33 -7.71
CA ASP A 397 14.25 -61.33 -7.66
C ASP A 397 13.71 -59.90 -7.72
N LEU A 398 14.32 -59.02 -6.92
CA LEU A 398 14.03 -57.59 -6.91
C LEU A 398 14.92 -56.88 -7.93
N VAL A 399 14.31 -56.21 -8.90
CA VAL A 399 15.04 -55.61 -10.03
C VAL A 399 15.39 -54.16 -9.73
N LYS A 400 14.38 -53.31 -9.53
CA LYS A 400 14.52 -51.89 -9.21
C LYS A 400 13.36 -51.45 -8.32
N PRO A 401 13.55 -50.47 -7.43
CA PRO A 401 12.45 -49.80 -6.75
C PRO A 401 11.44 -49.27 -7.76
N LYS A 402 10.16 -49.22 -7.37
CA LYS A 402 9.12 -48.56 -8.14
C LYS A 402 9.37 -47.04 -8.16
N TYR A 403 8.80 -46.37 -9.15
CA TYR A 403 8.89 -44.91 -9.26
C TYR A 403 8.26 -44.21 -8.06
N GLU A 404 8.71 -42.99 -7.74
CA GLU A 404 8.31 -42.22 -6.56
C GLU A 404 6.79 -42.13 -6.43
N VAL A 405 6.07 -41.76 -7.50
CA VAL A 405 4.60 -41.68 -7.54
C VAL A 405 3.93 -42.98 -7.07
N VAL A 406 4.44 -44.14 -7.49
CA VAL A 406 3.87 -45.44 -7.09
C VAL A 406 4.18 -45.77 -5.63
N CYS A 407 5.39 -45.45 -5.17
CA CYS A 407 5.76 -45.60 -3.76
C CYS A 407 4.93 -44.68 -2.85
N SER A 408 4.69 -43.44 -3.29
CA SER A 408 3.83 -42.46 -2.61
C SER A 408 2.39 -42.95 -2.52
N GLY A 409 1.84 -43.51 -3.60
CA GLY A 409 0.50 -44.12 -3.59
C GLY A 409 0.36 -45.27 -2.60
N LEU A 410 1.34 -46.18 -2.56
CA LEU A 410 1.35 -47.29 -1.60
C LEU A 410 1.43 -46.80 -0.15
N LEU A 411 2.32 -45.84 0.10
CA LEU A 411 2.48 -45.25 1.42
C LEU A 411 1.24 -44.46 1.85
N ALA A 412 0.59 -43.76 0.92
CA ALA A 412 -0.64 -43.02 1.15
C ALA A 412 -1.78 -43.95 1.58
N GLU A 413 -1.95 -45.10 0.92
CA GLU A 413 -2.96 -46.09 1.30
C GLU A 413 -2.69 -46.68 2.70
N ASP A 414 -1.44 -47.04 2.97
CA ASP A 414 -1.00 -47.54 4.27
C ASP A 414 -1.21 -46.51 5.40
N LEU A 415 -0.91 -45.24 5.12
CA LEU A 415 -1.11 -44.14 6.06
C LEU A 415 -2.61 -43.84 6.25
N GLN A 416 -3.39 -43.78 5.17
CA GLN A 416 -4.84 -43.55 5.21
C GLN A 416 -5.54 -44.56 6.14
N ASN A 417 -5.17 -45.83 6.03
CA ASN A 417 -5.75 -46.89 6.85
C ASN A 417 -5.51 -46.73 8.35
N ARG A 418 -4.46 -45.99 8.75
CA ARG A 418 -4.13 -45.71 10.15
C ARG A 418 -4.81 -44.46 10.69
N VAL A 419 -5.02 -43.47 9.83
CA VAL A 419 -5.41 -42.12 10.27
C VAL A 419 -6.89 -41.80 10.00
N LYS A 420 -7.57 -42.58 9.15
CA LYS A 420 -8.97 -42.34 8.74
C LYS A 420 -9.96 -42.25 9.91
N ASP A 421 -9.77 -43.07 10.94
CA ASP A 421 -10.67 -43.11 12.10
C ASP A 421 -10.58 -41.83 12.95
N HIS A 422 -9.57 -40.98 12.68
CA HIS A 422 -9.37 -39.68 13.31
C HIS A 422 -9.77 -38.50 12.40
N GLY A 423 -10.52 -38.77 11.33
CA GLY A 423 -11.03 -37.74 10.41
C GLY A 423 -9.97 -37.11 9.52
N LEU A 424 -8.84 -37.81 9.33
CA LEU A 424 -7.76 -37.39 8.44
C LEU A 424 -7.92 -38.06 7.07
N ILE A 425 -7.60 -37.30 6.02
CA ILE A 425 -7.62 -37.77 4.63
C ILE A 425 -6.22 -37.64 4.07
N VAL A 426 -5.66 -38.74 3.59
CA VAL A 426 -4.38 -38.82 2.90
C VAL A 426 -4.68 -38.98 1.42
N THR A 427 -4.14 -38.09 0.60
CA THR A 427 -4.28 -38.14 -0.84
C THR A 427 -2.92 -37.96 -1.51
N VAL A 428 -2.78 -38.55 -2.69
CA VAL A 428 -1.72 -38.22 -3.65
C VAL A 428 -2.22 -37.10 -4.57
N GLU A 429 -1.30 -36.35 -5.17
CA GLU A 429 -1.58 -35.43 -6.29
C GLU A 429 -2.72 -34.40 -6.00
N HIS A 430 -2.67 -33.72 -4.85
CA HIS A 430 -3.59 -32.60 -4.59
C HIS A 430 -3.09 -31.34 -5.29
N HIS A 431 -3.94 -30.69 -6.10
CA HIS A 431 -3.62 -29.39 -6.67
C HIS A 431 -3.50 -28.34 -5.56
N MET A 432 -2.31 -27.76 -5.41
CA MET A 432 -2.05 -26.61 -4.54
C MET A 432 -2.19 -25.30 -5.32
N VAL A 433 -2.18 -24.17 -4.62
CA VAL A 433 -2.14 -22.84 -5.25
C VAL A 433 -0.99 -22.78 -6.28
N ASN A 434 -1.25 -22.25 -7.48
CA ASN A 434 -0.35 -22.18 -8.66
C ASN A 434 -0.11 -23.50 -9.45
N ASP A 435 -1.08 -24.42 -9.53
CA ASP A 435 -1.03 -25.63 -10.38
C ASP A 435 0.18 -26.54 -10.12
N LYS A 436 0.67 -26.61 -8.88
CA LYS A 436 1.77 -27.52 -8.48
C LYS A 436 1.26 -28.63 -7.58
N GLU A 437 1.73 -29.85 -7.85
CA GLU A 437 1.35 -31.08 -7.15
C GLU A 437 2.46 -31.50 -6.19
N CYS A 438 2.14 -31.69 -4.92
CA CYS A 438 3.01 -32.37 -3.96
C CYS A 438 2.71 -33.87 -3.92
N ASP A 439 3.72 -34.68 -3.59
CA ASP A 439 3.62 -36.14 -3.70
C ASP A 439 2.53 -36.74 -2.78
N LEU A 440 2.41 -36.25 -1.54
CA LEU A 440 1.30 -36.59 -0.66
C LEU A 440 0.80 -35.37 0.13
N VAL A 441 -0.49 -35.36 0.47
CA VAL A 441 -1.09 -34.40 1.40
C VAL A 441 -1.90 -35.13 2.44
N VAL A 442 -1.77 -34.69 3.69
CA VAL A 442 -2.71 -35.05 4.76
C VAL A 442 -3.62 -33.86 5.05
N LEU A 443 -4.92 -34.03 4.86
CA LEU A 443 -5.96 -33.05 5.12
C LEU A 443 -6.64 -33.32 6.46
N GLN A 444 -6.87 -32.26 7.22
CA GLN A 444 -7.74 -32.25 8.39
C GLN A 444 -8.85 -31.22 8.18
N GLY A 445 -9.98 -31.68 7.64
CA GLY A 445 -11.07 -30.80 7.21
C GLY A 445 -10.66 -29.89 6.05
N THR A 446 -11.29 -28.71 5.97
CA THR A 446 -11.02 -27.70 4.93
C THR A 446 -9.92 -26.71 5.31
N GLU A 447 -9.53 -26.69 6.58
CA GLU A 447 -8.71 -25.61 7.17
C GLU A 447 -7.22 -25.94 7.28
N ARG A 448 -6.87 -27.23 7.31
CA ARG A 448 -5.49 -27.67 7.54
C ARG A 448 -5.06 -28.71 6.53
N LEU A 449 -3.85 -28.53 6.02
CA LEU A 449 -3.17 -29.50 5.19
C LEU A 449 -1.73 -29.67 5.65
N LEU A 450 -1.15 -30.85 5.45
CA LEU A 450 0.25 -31.12 5.72
C LEU A 450 0.88 -31.70 4.44
N PRO A 451 1.72 -30.93 3.72
CA PRO A 451 2.37 -31.41 2.53
C PRO A 451 3.53 -32.35 2.88
N ILE A 452 3.67 -33.41 2.09
CA ILE A 452 4.77 -34.37 2.16
C ILE A 452 5.40 -34.45 0.78
N GLU A 453 6.66 -34.05 0.67
CA GLU A 453 7.46 -34.15 -0.55
C GLU A 453 8.34 -35.40 -0.47
N ALA A 454 8.24 -36.30 -1.44
CA ALA A 454 8.87 -37.61 -1.41
C ALA A 454 9.91 -37.78 -2.51
N LYS A 455 11.12 -38.23 -2.16
CA LYS A 455 12.18 -38.53 -3.13
C LYS A 455 12.82 -39.89 -2.87
N HIS A 456 13.36 -40.54 -3.89
CA HIS A 456 14.32 -41.62 -3.72
C HIS A 456 15.67 -41.05 -3.30
N HIS A 457 16.43 -41.81 -2.50
CA HIS A 457 17.80 -41.42 -2.09
C HIS A 457 18.81 -41.28 -3.25
N TYR A 458 18.44 -41.65 -4.49
CA TYR A 458 19.25 -41.45 -5.69
C TYR A 458 18.65 -40.41 -6.65
N HIS A 459 17.62 -39.68 -6.22
CA HIS A 459 17.04 -38.59 -7.00
C HIS A 459 18.05 -37.43 -7.13
N PRO A 460 18.21 -36.81 -8.32
CA PRO A 460 19.17 -35.71 -8.52
C PRO A 460 19.03 -34.56 -7.51
N ASP A 461 17.79 -34.24 -7.15
CA ASP A 461 17.46 -33.12 -6.24
C ASP A 461 17.44 -33.49 -4.74
N LEU A 462 17.92 -34.68 -4.35
CA LEU A 462 17.85 -35.19 -2.97
C LEU A 462 18.22 -34.14 -1.90
N TRP A 463 19.28 -33.38 -2.15
CA TRP A 463 19.87 -32.46 -1.18
C TRP A 463 19.18 -31.09 -1.13
N ILE A 464 18.40 -30.74 -2.17
CA ILE A 464 17.83 -29.40 -2.36
C ILE A 464 16.30 -29.39 -2.41
N ALA A 465 15.65 -30.53 -2.60
CA ALA A 465 14.19 -30.60 -2.74
C ALA A 465 13.45 -30.09 -1.50
N TRP A 466 14.02 -30.27 -0.30
CA TRP A 466 13.42 -29.76 0.94
C TRP A 466 13.27 -28.22 0.95
N SER A 467 14.22 -27.47 0.35
CA SER A 467 14.18 -26.01 0.31
C SER A 467 13.56 -25.47 -0.99
N THR A 468 13.90 -26.09 -2.12
CA THR A 468 13.48 -25.62 -3.44
C THR A 468 12.05 -26.02 -3.81
N GLN A 469 11.53 -27.10 -3.23
CA GLN A 469 10.19 -27.61 -3.49
C GLN A 469 9.33 -27.48 -2.23
N LEU A 470 9.67 -28.18 -1.15
CA LEU A 470 8.82 -28.23 0.04
C LEU A 470 8.65 -26.86 0.74
N ASP A 471 9.75 -26.19 1.10
CA ASP A 471 9.70 -24.87 1.77
C ASP A 471 9.22 -23.76 0.82
N ARG A 472 9.72 -23.74 -0.42
CA ARG A 472 9.43 -22.67 -1.38
C ARG A 472 8.02 -22.73 -1.97
N LEU A 473 7.47 -23.92 -2.20
CA LEU A 473 6.24 -24.09 -2.99
C LEU A 473 5.03 -24.45 -2.14
N TYR A 474 5.18 -25.32 -1.13
CA TYR A 474 4.01 -25.95 -0.50
C TYR A 474 3.70 -25.39 0.88
N ILE A 475 4.73 -25.05 1.64
CA ILE A 475 4.59 -24.66 3.04
C ILE A 475 4.16 -23.19 3.22
N ARG A 476 4.11 -22.44 2.12
CA ARG A 476 3.60 -21.07 2.04
C ARG A 476 2.07 -20.99 1.95
N ASP A 477 1.39 -22.10 1.69
CA ASP A 477 -0.06 -22.17 1.81
C ASP A 477 -0.45 -21.90 3.27
N VAL A 478 -1.42 -21.00 3.49
CA VAL A 478 -1.91 -20.66 4.83
C VAL A 478 -2.37 -21.92 5.57
N LYS A 479 -2.99 -22.87 4.87
CA LYS A 479 -3.46 -24.14 5.44
C LYS A 479 -2.33 -25.08 5.85
N ALA A 480 -1.14 -24.93 5.25
CA ALA A 480 0.06 -25.66 5.65
C ALA A 480 0.67 -25.14 6.95
N GLY A 481 0.35 -23.90 7.34
CA GLY A 481 0.80 -23.29 8.60
C GLY A 481 2.32 -23.21 8.75
N GLY A 482 3.08 -23.24 7.66
CA GLY A 482 4.54 -23.28 7.73
C GLY A 482 5.15 -24.66 8.00
N LEU A 483 4.35 -25.74 8.03
CA LEU A 483 4.78 -27.10 8.36
C LEU A 483 4.82 -28.04 7.16
N GLY A 484 5.75 -29.00 7.15
CA GLY A 484 5.75 -30.08 6.17
C GLY A 484 6.81 -31.17 6.42
N ILE A 485 6.70 -32.25 5.65
CA ILE A 485 7.57 -33.42 5.80
C ILE A 485 8.36 -33.65 4.50
N TYR A 486 9.69 -33.74 4.63
CA TYR A 486 10.54 -34.23 3.56
C TYR A 486 10.77 -35.73 3.75
N LEU A 487 10.21 -36.53 2.85
CA LEU A 487 10.24 -37.98 2.90
C LEU A 487 11.27 -38.52 1.90
N VAL A 488 12.10 -39.47 2.33
CA VAL A 488 13.05 -40.13 1.44
C VAL A 488 12.91 -41.65 1.49
N TYR A 489 12.78 -42.29 0.34
CA TYR A 489 12.84 -43.75 0.19
C TYR A 489 14.30 -44.22 0.08
N TRP A 490 14.75 -44.95 1.09
CA TRP A 490 16.07 -45.58 1.12
C TRP A 490 15.98 -47.01 0.61
N SER A 491 16.63 -47.32 -0.52
CA SER A 491 16.60 -48.67 -1.11
C SER A 491 17.95 -49.38 -1.11
N GLY A 492 18.92 -48.82 -0.37
CA GLY A 492 20.33 -49.21 -0.40
C GLY A 492 21.05 -48.81 -1.69
N GLU A 493 22.33 -48.43 -1.56
CA GLU A 493 23.16 -48.08 -2.70
C GLU A 493 23.46 -49.31 -3.58
N ALA A 494 23.32 -49.15 -4.89
CA ALA A 494 23.72 -50.14 -5.87
C ALA A 494 24.04 -49.48 -7.22
N LYS A 495 24.52 -50.27 -8.19
CA LYS A 495 24.73 -49.79 -9.56
C LYS A 495 23.43 -49.23 -10.14
N GLY A 496 23.42 -47.94 -10.48
CA GLY A 496 22.24 -47.22 -10.99
C GLY A 496 21.30 -46.65 -9.93
N ARG A 497 21.67 -46.75 -8.64
CA ARG A 497 20.96 -46.17 -7.49
C ARG A 497 22.00 -45.64 -6.50
N LYS A 498 22.85 -44.75 -7.00
CA LYS A 498 23.85 -44.04 -6.18
C LYS A 498 23.30 -42.70 -5.81
N MET A 499 23.62 -42.24 -4.61
CA MET A 499 23.29 -40.89 -4.17
C MET A 499 23.91 -39.85 -5.11
N PRO A 500 23.22 -38.72 -5.38
CA PRO A 500 23.85 -37.59 -6.06
C PRO A 500 25.04 -37.05 -5.26
N THR A 501 25.92 -36.30 -5.93
CA THR A 501 27.12 -35.70 -5.33
C THR A 501 26.80 -35.01 -4.00
N LEU A 502 27.58 -35.35 -2.97
CA LEU A 502 27.37 -34.82 -1.62
C LEU A 502 27.66 -33.32 -1.59
N PRO A 503 26.85 -32.54 -0.84
CA PRO A 503 27.19 -31.18 -0.45
C PRO A 503 28.50 -31.13 0.34
N ASP A 504 29.20 -29.99 0.23
CA ASP A 504 30.46 -29.77 0.92
C ASP A 504 30.31 -29.94 2.44
N GLY A 505 31.21 -30.72 3.04
CA GLY A 505 31.26 -30.95 4.48
C GLY A 505 30.32 -32.05 5.02
N LEU A 506 29.56 -32.74 4.17
CA LEU A 506 28.78 -33.91 4.59
C LEU A 506 29.56 -35.22 4.42
N GLU A 507 29.48 -36.08 5.43
CA GLU A 507 29.94 -37.47 5.33
C GLU A 507 28.94 -38.32 4.55
N HIS A 508 29.44 -39.37 3.90
CA HIS A 508 28.62 -40.27 3.09
C HIS A 508 27.70 -41.14 3.94
N PRO A 509 26.37 -41.02 3.82
CA PRO A 509 25.45 -41.85 4.58
C PRO A 509 25.42 -43.29 4.06
N ASN A 510 25.57 -44.26 4.95
CA ASN A 510 25.61 -45.69 4.61
C ASN A 510 24.28 -46.41 4.85
N ASN A 511 23.34 -45.77 5.55
CA ASN A 511 22.04 -46.34 5.88
C ASN A 511 20.98 -45.23 6.01
N ALA A 512 19.71 -45.64 6.11
CA ALA A 512 18.57 -44.73 6.23
C ALA A 512 18.69 -43.75 7.43
N THR A 513 19.25 -44.20 8.56
CA THR A 513 19.43 -43.38 9.76
C THR A 513 20.47 -42.29 9.56
N GLU A 514 21.63 -42.63 8.98
CA GLU A 514 22.67 -41.67 8.64
C GLU A 514 22.16 -40.66 7.61
N LEU A 515 21.38 -41.11 6.60
CA LEU A 515 20.83 -40.22 5.59
C LEU A 515 19.86 -39.22 6.20
N LYS A 516 19.01 -39.68 7.13
CA LYS A 516 18.11 -38.80 7.88
C LYS A 516 18.89 -37.70 8.60
N SER A 517 19.95 -38.07 9.33
CA SER A 517 20.79 -37.10 10.07
C SER A 517 21.49 -36.10 9.14
N ALA A 518 21.99 -36.56 7.98
CA ALA A 518 22.62 -35.70 6.98
C ALA A 518 21.62 -34.70 6.35
N LEU A 519 20.39 -35.13 6.09
CA LEU A 519 19.33 -34.23 5.59
C LEU A 519 18.87 -33.23 6.65
N GLU A 520 18.74 -33.66 7.92
CA GLU A 520 18.37 -32.76 9.02
C GLU A 520 19.44 -31.69 9.30
N SER A 521 20.73 -32.00 9.08
CA SER A 521 21.81 -31.02 9.29
C SER A 521 21.81 -29.88 8.26
N LEU A 522 21.30 -30.14 7.05
CA LEU A 522 21.14 -29.13 5.99
C LEU A 522 20.00 -28.14 6.25
N ILE A 523 19.03 -28.51 7.10
CA ILE A 523 17.92 -27.62 7.46
C ILE A 523 18.40 -26.61 8.51
N PRO A 524 18.21 -25.29 8.31
CA PRO A 524 18.52 -24.25 9.30
C PRO A 524 17.85 -24.52 10.64
N GLU A 525 18.53 -24.23 11.74
CA GLU A 525 18.06 -24.54 13.09
C GLU A 525 16.64 -24.02 13.39
N GLY A 526 16.34 -22.79 12.96
CA GLY A 526 15.01 -22.18 13.12
C GLY A 526 13.89 -22.88 12.36
N ASP A 527 14.22 -23.68 11.34
CA ASP A 527 13.25 -24.35 10.49
C ASP A 527 13.08 -25.84 10.84
N ARG A 528 13.96 -26.42 11.65
CA ARG A 528 13.92 -27.85 12.02
C ARG A 528 12.69 -28.26 12.82
N SER A 529 12.02 -27.32 13.48
CA SER A 529 10.76 -27.58 14.19
C SER A 529 9.58 -27.74 13.22
N ARG A 530 9.62 -27.04 12.09
CA ARG A 530 8.53 -26.95 11.11
C ARG A 530 8.73 -27.83 9.87
N LEU A 531 9.99 -28.06 9.47
CA LEU A 531 10.41 -28.94 8.37
C LEU A 531 11.01 -30.21 8.95
N ARG A 532 10.36 -31.35 8.73
CA ARG A 532 10.76 -32.62 9.35
C ARG A 532 11.17 -33.64 8.31
N VAL A 533 12.29 -34.32 8.54
CA VAL A 533 12.78 -35.37 7.65
C VAL A 533 12.32 -36.74 8.14
N VAL A 534 11.81 -37.56 7.22
CA VAL A 534 11.51 -38.97 7.44
C VAL A 534 12.18 -39.79 6.35
N VAL A 535 12.97 -40.80 6.73
CA VAL A 535 13.55 -41.74 5.77
C VAL A 535 12.87 -43.09 5.95
N VAL A 536 12.23 -43.58 4.90
CA VAL A 536 11.55 -44.88 4.85
C VAL A 536 12.51 -45.90 4.24
N ASP A 537 12.98 -46.84 5.05
CA ASP A 537 13.84 -47.93 4.58
C ASP A 537 13.02 -49.00 3.86
N ILE A 538 13.22 -49.07 2.54
CA ILE A 538 12.64 -50.07 1.63
C ILE A 538 13.73 -51.01 1.09
N SER A 539 14.94 -50.99 1.65
CA SER A 539 16.03 -51.85 1.24
C SER A 539 15.76 -53.31 1.61
N ARG A 540 16.40 -54.23 0.90
CA ARG A 540 16.34 -55.65 1.25
C ARG A 540 17.09 -55.83 2.58
N PRO A 541 16.46 -56.42 3.62
CA PRO A 541 17.14 -56.73 4.87
C PRO A 541 18.36 -57.63 4.60
N LEU A 542 19.48 -57.31 5.26
CA LEU A 542 20.73 -58.07 5.18
C LEU A 542 20.59 -59.48 5.75
#